data_AF-A0A6M3MEW6-F1
#
_entry.id   AF-A0A6M3MEW6-F1
#
_cell.length_a   1.000
_cell.length_b   1.000
_cell.length_c   1.000
_cell.angle_alpha   90.00
_cell.angle_beta   90.00
_cell.angle_gamma   90.00
#
_symmetry.space_group_name_H-M   'P 1'
#
loop_
_entity.id
_entity.type
_entity.pdbx_description
1 polymer ?
#
loop_
_entity_poly.entity_id
_entity_poly.type
_entity_poly.pdbx_seq_one_letter_code
_entity_poly.pdbx_strand_id
1 'polypeptide(L)' 'MNKLSEPTFCWICGAPCLGTRVTCSDECHEKLVNRLENEFGIYKKVVNLETGKTHRVPTRDIIEKGLRQQDLRRYPEWK' A
#
# COMPACT_ATOMS: atom_id res chain seq x y z
N MET A 1 -0.03 5.11 31.77
CA MET A 1 0.00 6.39 31.01
C MET A 1 -0.49 6.11 29.59
N ASN A 2 -1.75 6.43 29.29
CA ASN A 2 -2.27 6.34 27.93
C ASN A 2 -1.71 7.54 27.15
N LYS A 3 -0.75 7.31 26.24
CA LYS A 3 -0.41 8.31 25.22
C LYS A 3 -1.65 8.45 24.34
N LEU A 4 -2.41 9.53 24.54
CA LEU A 4 -3.37 9.99 23.55
C LEU A 4 -2.53 10.34 22.31
N SER A 5 -2.51 9.44 21.33
CA SER A 5 -1.90 9.70 20.03
C SER A 5 -2.59 10.92 19.43
N GLU A 6 -1.82 11.88 18.91
CA GLU A 6 -2.36 13.02 18.18
C GLU A 6 -3.37 12.55 17.12
N PRO A 7 -4.48 13.28 16.91
CA PRO A 7 -5.46 12.89 15.91
C PRO A 7 -4.80 12.87 14.53
N THR A 8 -4.85 11.71 13.87
CA THR A 8 -4.46 11.60 12.47
C THR A 8 -5.59 12.17 11.61
N PHE A 9 -5.23 12.91 10.56
CA PHE A 9 -6.20 13.45 9.61
C PHE A 9 -6.17 12.64 8.31
N CYS A 10 -7.34 12.50 7.68
CA CYS A 10 -7.48 11.80 6.42
C CYS A 10 -6.67 12.48 5.32
N TRP A 11 -5.82 11.72 4.63
CA TRP A 11 -4.96 12.23 3.55
C TRP A 11 -5.72 12.65 2.28
N ILE A 12 -7.03 12.38 2.22
CA ILE A 12 -7.89 12.74 1.08
C ILE A 12 -8.77 13.94 1.38
N CYS A 13 -9.46 13.95 2.54
CA CYS A 13 -10.47 14.98 2.84
C CYS A 13 -10.17 15.81 4.09
N GLY A 14 -9.11 15.50 4.84
CA GLY A 14 -8.75 16.22 6.06
C GLY A 14 -9.66 15.94 7.28
N ALA A 15 -10.65 15.06 7.17
CA ALA A 15 -11.47 14.66 8.32
C ALA A 15 -10.65 13.85 9.35
N PRO A 16 -10.99 13.90 10.64
CA PRO A 16 -10.32 13.08 11.66
C PRO A 16 -10.44 11.57 11.35
N CYS A 17 -9.34 10.84 11.51
CA CYS A 17 -9.29 9.40 11.42
C CYS A 17 -9.37 8.75 12.80
N LEU A 18 -9.99 7.56 12.87
CA LEU A 18 -10.01 6.75 14.08
C LEU A 18 -8.80 5.80 14.10
N GLY A 19 -8.07 5.79 15.21
CA GLY A 19 -6.95 4.88 15.43
C GLY A 19 -5.77 5.15 14.50
N THR A 20 -5.19 4.09 13.93
CA THR A 20 -3.97 4.16 13.10
C THR A 20 -4.26 4.31 11.60
N ARG A 21 -5.51 4.55 11.20
CA ARG A 21 -5.86 4.71 9.78
C ARG A 21 -5.39 6.07 9.26
N VAL A 22 -5.02 6.11 7.98
CA VAL A 22 -4.67 7.33 7.24
C VAL A 22 -5.84 7.87 6.40
N THR A 23 -6.97 7.14 6.36
CA THR A 23 -8.20 7.52 5.66
C THR A 23 -9.42 7.37 6.59
N CYS A 24 -10.42 8.23 6.43
CA CYS A 24 -11.60 8.28 7.31
C CYS A 24 -12.72 7.32 6.87
N SER A 25 -12.69 6.85 5.63
CA SER A 25 -13.70 5.96 5.04
C SER A 25 -13.08 5.08 3.95
N ASP A 26 -13.77 4.00 3.60
CA ASP A 26 -13.36 3.11 2.52
C ASP A 26 -13.36 3.84 1.16
N GLU A 27 -14.24 4.83 0.97
CA GLU A 27 -14.22 5.69 -0.22
C GLU A 27 -12.95 6.54 -0.30
N CYS A 28 -12.52 7.16 0.81
CA CYS A 28 -11.25 7.89 0.85
C CYS A 28 -10.06 6.95 0.69
N HIS A 29 -10.17 5.73 1.21
CA HIS A 29 -9.17 4.69 1.02
C HIS A 29 -8.99 4.34 -0.47
N GLU A 30 -10.07 4.02 -1.18
CA GLU A 30 -10.00 3.73 -2.62
C GLU A 30 -9.48 4.92 -3.43
N LYS A 31 -9.85 6.16 -3.09
CA LYS A 31 -9.30 7.36 -3.72
C LYS A 31 -7.79 7.47 -3.51
N LEU A 32 -7.30 7.16 -2.32
CA LEU A 32 -5.87 7.15 -2.01
C LEU A 32 -5.14 6.07 -2.80
N VAL A 33 -5.66 4.84 -2.82
CA VAL A 33 -5.08 3.73 -3.59
C VAL A 33 -5.01 4.09 -5.08
N ASN A 34 -6.10 4.59 -5.67
CA ASN A 34 -6.14 5.00 -7.07
C ASN A 34 -5.14 6.13 -7.37
N ARG A 35 -4.99 7.12 -6.47
CA ARG A 35 -3.99 8.18 -6.61
C ARG A 35 -2.57 7.61 -6.62
N LEU A 36 -2.27 6.68 -5.71
CA LEU A 36 -0.96 6.04 -5.64
C LEU A 36 -0.68 5.16 -6.86
N GLU A 37 -1.68 4.43 -7.37
CA GLU A 37 -1.54 3.66 -8.62
C GLU A 37 -1.31 4.58 -9.84
N ASN A 38 -1.96 5.74 -9.90
CA ASN A 38 -1.75 6.72 -10.97
C ASN A 38 -0.37 7.38 -10.89
N GLU A 39 0.12 7.68 -9.69
CA GLU A 39 1.41 8.34 -9.48
C GLU A 39 2.59 7.36 -9.64
N PHE A 40 2.48 6.16 -9.10
CA PHE A 40 3.57 5.20 -9.02
C PHE A 40 3.47 4.04 -10.03
N GLY A 41 2.37 3.99 -10.79
CA GLY A 41 2.05 2.92 -11.73
C GLY A 41 1.24 1.79 -11.08
N ILE A 42 0.41 1.12 -11.87
CA ILE A 42 -0.44 -0.01 -11.44
C ILE A 42 0.38 -1.23 -11.01
N TYR A 43 1.61 -1.36 -11.53
CA TYR A 43 2.51 -2.46 -11.20
C TYR A 43 3.90 -1.96 -10.86
N LYS A 44 4.55 -2.64 -9.92
CA LYS A 44 5.97 -2.48 -9.58
C LYS A 44 6.78 -3.69 -10.00
N LYS A 45 8.02 -3.41 -10.43
CA LYS A 45 9.09 -4.40 -10.56
C LYS A 45 9.70 -4.61 -9.19
N VAL A 46 9.62 -5.83 -8.67
CA VAL A 46 10.22 -6.19 -7.37
C VAL A 46 11.16 -7.36 -7.56
N VAL A 47 12.39 -7.22 -7.06
CA VAL A 47 13.40 -8.27 -7.13
C VAL A 47 13.28 -9.17 -5.90
N ASN A 48 13.16 -10.47 -6.15
CA ASN A 48 13.34 -11.49 -5.14
C ASN A 48 14.84 -11.61 -4.83
N LEU A 49 15.24 -11.23 -3.62
CA LEU A 49 16.65 -11.16 -3.24
C LEU A 49 17.30 -12.54 -3.09
N GLU A 50 16.52 -13.59 -2.84
CA GLU A 50 17.01 -14.96 -2.69
C GLU A 50 17.31 -15.63 -4.04
N THR A 51 16.50 -15.32 -5.06
CA THR A 51 16.58 -15.96 -6.39
C THR A 51 17.08 -15.06 -7.50
N GLY A 52 17.18 -13.75 -7.26
CA GLY A 52 17.49 -12.72 -8.26
C GLY A 52 16.36 -12.47 -9.27
N LYS A 53 15.24 -13.20 -9.19
CA LYS A 53 14.12 -13.08 -10.14
C LYS A 53 13.36 -11.79 -9.91
N THR A 54 12.96 -11.13 -11.00
CA THR A 54 12.09 -9.95 -10.92
C THR A 54 10.64 -10.36 -11.11
N HIS A 55 9.74 -9.82 -10.30
CA HIS A 55 8.30 -10.09 -10.34
C HIS A 55 7.50 -8.83 -10.63
N ARG A 56 6.35 -9.02 -11.30
CA ARG A 56 5.33 -7.99 -11.53
C ARG A 56 4.29 -8.01 -10.43
N VAL A 57 4.41 -7.07 -9.50
CA VAL A 57 3.55 -6.97 -8.32
C VAL A 57 2.57 -5.81 -8.51
N PRO A 58 1.24 -6.02 -8.35
CA PRO A 58 0.27 -4.93 -8.33
C PRO A 58 0.58 -3.94 -7.18
N THR A 59 0.58 -2.65 -7.47
CA THR A 59 0.84 -1.61 -6.46
C THR A 59 -0.20 -1.66 -5.34
N ARG A 60 -1.47 -1.91 -5.67
CA ARG A 60 -2.54 -2.15 -4.68
C ARG A 60 -2.23 -3.29 -3.72
N ASP A 61 -1.67 -4.40 -4.19
CA ASP A 61 -1.32 -5.51 -3.29
C ASP A 61 -0.22 -5.12 -2.30
N ILE A 62 0.75 -4.31 -2.73
CA ILE A 62 1.80 -3.77 -1.85
C ILE A 62 1.18 -2.87 -0.76
N ILE A 63 0.22 -2.02 -1.13
CA ILE A 63 -0.44 -1.08 -0.21
C ILE A 63 -1.34 -1.82 0.77
N GLU A 64 -2.20 -2.71 0.28
CA GLU A 64 -3.26 -3.33 1.10
C GLU A 64 -2.76 -4.49 1.97
N LYS A 65 -1.78 -5.26 1.47
CA LYS A 65 -1.36 -6.52 2.09
C LYS A 65 0.07 -6.45 2.61
N GLY A 66 0.81 -5.41 2.26
CA GLY A 66 2.26 -5.41 2.34
C GLY A 66 2.87 -6.40 1.35
N LEU A 67 4.21 -6.46 1.33
CA LEU A 67 4.93 -7.40 0.47
C LEU A 67 6.15 -7.95 1.21
N ARG A 68 6.19 -9.27 1.43
CA ARG A 68 7.37 -9.97 1.94
C ARG A 68 8.05 -10.74 0.81
N GLN A 69 9.34 -11.04 0.97
CA GLN A 69 10.12 -11.80 -0.03
C GLN A 69 9.45 -13.12 -0.43
N GLN A 70 8.95 -13.87 0.57
CA GLN A 70 8.24 -15.13 0.36
C GLN A 70 6.93 -15.01 -0.43
N ASP A 71 6.32 -13.82 -0.51
CA ASP A 71 5.08 -13.59 -1.26
C ASP A 71 5.34 -13.45 -2.76
N LEU A 72 6.57 -13.13 -3.15
CA LEU A 72 6.96 -12.94 -4.56
C LEU A 72 6.67 -14.16 -5.43
N ARG A 73 6.71 -15.36 -4.85
CA ARG A 73 6.35 -16.63 -5.52
C ARG A 73 4.91 -16.68 -6.05
N ARG A 74 4.02 -15.80 -5.59
CA ARG A 74 2.62 -15.72 -6.00
C ARG A 74 2.41 -14.82 -7.22
N TYR A 75 3.42 -14.03 -7.59
CA TYR A 75 3.33 -13.07 -8.69
C TYR A 75 4.11 -13.55 -9.91
N PRO A 76 3.65 -13.26 -11.13
CA PRO A 76 4.36 -13.65 -12.34
C PRO A 76 5.72 -12.96 -12.41
N GLU A 77 6.70 -13.66 -13.00
CA GLU A 77 8.00 -13.07 -13.32
C GLU A 77 7.84 -11.93 -14.34
N TRP A 78 8.58 -10.85 -14.14
CA TRP A 78 8.65 -9.72 -15.06
C TRP A 78 9.74 -10.00 -16.10
N LYS A 79 9.33 -10.45 -17.28
CA LYS A 79 10.19 -10.60 -18.46
C LYS A 79 10.33 -9.28 -19.21
#